data_AF-A0A177IS28-F1
#
_entry.id   AF-A0A177IS28-F1
#
_cell.length_a   1.000
_cell.length_b   1.000
_cell.length_c   1.000
_cell.angle_alpha   90.00
_cell.angle_beta   90.00
_cell.angle_gamma   90.00
#
_symmetry.space_group_name_H-M   'P 1'
#
loop_
_entity.id
_entity.type
_entity.pdbx_description
1 polymer ?
#
loop_
_entity_poly.entity_id
_entity_poly.type
_entity_poly.pdbx_seq_one_letter_code
_entity_poly.pdbx_strand_id
1 'polypeptide(L)'
;MQIFAYPGDRVDFISKSASAGAVEFGDPIGLIEEFFGPAHTKTDLQNKEGHQELTYYNGSLSFEFSVGKLYAITVEPALSKEKIEIFVDRERVSGPVGEAAQERTEQVGVTANYGDVLETIRFTARNN
;
A
#
# COMPACT_ATOMS: atom_id res chain seq x y z
N MET A 1 10.93 5.83 3.06
CA MET A 1 9.55 5.83 3.56
C MET A 1 9.36 4.65 4.50
N GLN A 2 8.57 4.81 5.55
CA GLN A 2 8.10 3.71 6.38
C GLN A 2 6.59 3.56 6.21
N ILE A 3 6.11 2.33 6.10
CA ILE A 3 4.71 1.99 5.93
C ILE A 3 4.34 1.07 7.09
N PHE A 4 3.35 1.44 7.89
CA PHE A 4 2.81 0.62 8.97
C PHE A 4 1.40 0.20 8.60
N ALA A 5 1.23 -1.06 8.27
CA ALA A 5 -0.06 -1.63 7.92
C ALA A 5 -0.71 -2.25 9.15
N TYR A 6 -2.01 -1.95 9.31
CA TYR A 6 -2.93 -2.60 10.21
C TYR A 6 -4.00 -3.26 9.32
N PRO A 7 -3.78 -4.52 8.88
CA PRO A 7 -4.55 -5.12 7.80
C PRO A 7 -6.06 -5.08 8.04
N GLY A 8 -6.78 -4.61 7.02
CA GLY A 8 -8.23 -4.45 7.05
C GLY A 8 -8.77 -3.23 7.80
N ASP A 9 -7.91 -2.40 8.38
CA ASP A 9 -8.27 -1.15 9.06
C ASP A 9 -7.65 0.05 8.31
N ARG A 10 -6.33 0.23 8.44
CA ARG A 10 -5.63 1.40 7.90
C ARG A 10 -4.16 1.12 7.58
N VAL A 11 -3.57 2.03 6.81
CA VAL A 11 -2.13 2.04 6.50
C VAL A 11 -1.55 3.42 6.78
N ASP A 12 -0.54 3.48 7.64
CA ASP A 12 0.15 4.71 7.99
C ASP A 12 1.43 4.85 7.16
N PHE A 13 1.68 6.03 6.60
CA PHE A 13 2.84 6.38 5.80
C PHE A 13 3.66 7.45 6.51
N ILE A 14 4.96 7.18 6.67
CA ILE A 14 5.93 8.13 7.23
C ILE A 14 7.01 8.41 6.18
N SER A 15 7.04 9.65 5.69
CA SER A 15 8.05 10.11 4.75
C SER A 15 9.40 10.33 5.45
N LYS A 16 10.49 10.40 4.67
CA LYS A 16 11.81 10.76 5.22
C LYS A 16 11.86 12.17 5.82
N SER A 17 11.00 13.07 5.36
CA SER A 17 10.88 14.44 5.88
C SER A 17 9.97 14.52 7.12
N ALA A 18 9.64 13.38 7.74
CA ALA A 18 8.76 13.26 8.89
C ALA A 18 7.31 13.72 8.65
N SER A 19 6.87 13.79 7.39
CA SER A 19 5.44 13.93 7.08
C SER A 19 4.77 12.58 7.31
N ALA A 20 3.72 12.57 8.13
CA ALA A 20 2.96 11.37 8.45
C ALA A 20 1.51 11.53 7.99
N GLY A 21 0.93 10.47 7.47
CA GLY A 21 -0.49 10.39 7.17
C GLY A 21 -0.98 8.96 7.24
N ALA A 22 -2.26 8.81 7.47
CA ALA A 22 -2.94 7.53 7.49
C ALA A 22 -3.99 7.53 6.39
N VAL A 23 -4.19 6.37 5.79
CA VAL A 23 -5.31 6.12 4.90
C VAL A 23 -6.08 4.92 5.44
N GLU A 24 -7.39 5.04 5.46
CA GLU A 24 -8.30 4.01 5.92
C GLU A 24 -8.93 3.32 4.72
N PHE A 25 -9.15 2.00 4.83
CA PHE A 25 -9.92 1.32 3.80
C PHE A 25 -11.35 1.89 3.78
N GLY A 26 -11.85 2.24 2.59
CA GLY A 26 -13.09 2.99 2.40
C GLY A 26 -12.91 4.50 2.21
N ASP A 27 -11.68 5.03 2.29
CA ASP A 27 -11.42 6.43 1.97
C ASP A 27 -11.71 6.73 0.50
N PRO A 28 -12.27 7.92 0.19
CA PRO A 28 -12.42 8.38 -1.17
C PRO A 28 -11.08 8.84 -1.75
N ILE A 29 -10.99 8.82 -3.08
CA ILE A 29 -9.81 9.27 -3.84
C ILE A 29 -9.28 10.63 -3.40
N GLY A 30 -10.18 11.57 -3.09
CA GLY A 30 -9.80 12.92 -2.68
C GLY A 30 -8.89 12.94 -1.45
N LEU A 31 -9.12 12.08 -0.46
CA LEU A 31 -8.26 12.02 0.73
C LEU A 31 -6.85 11.48 0.41
N ILE A 32 -6.75 10.55 -0.55
CA ILE A 32 -5.46 10.02 -1.00
C ILE A 32 -4.68 11.10 -1.77
N GLU A 33 -5.35 11.83 -2.66
CA GLU A 33 -4.75 12.93 -3.41
C GLU A 33 -4.43 14.16 -2.53
N GLU A 34 -5.16 14.41 -1.45
CA GLU A 34 -4.84 15.45 -0.46
C GLU A 34 -3.52 15.16 0.27
N PHE A 35 -3.25 13.89 0.57
CA PHE A 35 -2.06 13.49 1.29
C PHE A 35 -0.82 13.33 0.39
N PHE A 36 -0.96 12.63 -0.73
CA PHE A 36 0.16 12.35 -1.63
C PHE A 36 0.33 13.38 -2.75
N GLY A 37 -0.63 14.28 -2.93
CA GLY A 37 -0.73 15.11 -4.13
C GLY A 37 -1.31 14.34 -5.32
N PRO A 38 -1.25 14.93 -6.53
CA PRO A 38 -1.76 14.29 -7.73
C PRO A 38 -0.99 12.99 -8.05
N ALA A 39 -1.71 11.92 -8.36
CA ALA A 39 -1.11 10.65 -8.76
C ALA A 39 -0.30 10.79 -10.06
N HIS A 40 0.77 9.98 -10.19
CA HIS A 40 1.58 9.96 -11.41
C HIS A 40 0.81 9.31 -12.57
N THR A 41 0.03 8.27 -12.28
CA THR A 41 -0.96 7.72 -13.20
C THR A 41 -2.27 7.49 -12.48
N LYS A 42 -3.37 7.62 -13.21
CA LYS A 42 -4.73 7.40 -12.77
C LYS A 42 -5.45 6.67 -13.89
N THR A 43 -5.92 5.45 -13.65
CA THR A 43 -6.69 4.73 -14.69
C THR A 43 -8.01 5.44 -14.96
N ASP A 44 -8.40 5.50 -16.23
CA ASP A 44 -9.62 6.16 -16.67
C ASP A 44 -10.86 5.40 -16.17
N LEU A 45 -11.86 6.15 -15.71
CA LEU A 45 -13.13 5.65 -15.14
C LEU A 45 -14.03 4.88 -16.12
N GLN A 46 -13.55 4.51 -17.31
CA GLN A 46 -14.35 3.81 -18.32
C GLN A 46 -14.55 2.31 -18.07
N ASN A 47 -14.00 1.78 -16.97
CA ASN A 47 -14.24 0.41 -16.55
C ASN A 47 -15.65 0.28 -15.97
N LYS A 48 -16.48 -0.60 -16.56
CA LYS A 48 -17.90 -0.87 -16.23
C LYS A 48 -18.19 -1.25 -14.77
N GLU A 49 -17.15 -1.41 -13.95
CA GLU A 49 -17.21 -1.93 -12.59
C GLU A 49 -16.85 -0.86 -11.53
N GLY A 50 -16.61 0.40 -11.93
CA GLY A 50 -16.28 1.46 -10.99
C GLY A 50 -14.91 1.27 -10.32
N HIS A 51 -14.03 0.49 -10.94
CA HIS A 51 -12.65 0.28 -10.49
C HIS A 51 -11.74 1.40 -11.00
N GLN A 52 -10.92 1.92 -10.09
CA GLN A 52 -9.91 2.93 -10.40
C GLN A 52 -8.61 2.61 -9.66
N GLU A 53 -7.48 2.94 -10.27
CA GLU A 53 -6.15 2.76 -9.69
C GLU A 53 -5.39 4.08 -9.77
N LEU A 54 -4.76 4.46 -8.66
CA LEU A 54 -3.81 5.57 -8.57
C LEU A 54 -2.43 4.99 -8.32
N THR A 55 -1.41 5.44 -9.05
CA THR A 55 -0.03 5.04 -8.78
C THR A 55 0.85 6.23 -8.41
N TYR A 56 1.76 6.00 -7.47
CA TYR A 56 2.73 6.95 -6.94
C TYR A 56 4.13 6.34 -6.97
N TYR A 57 5.13 7.19 -6.76
CA TYR A 57 6.53 6.76 -6.57
C TYR A 57 7.02 5.77 -7.64
N ASN A 58 6.81 6.10 -8.91
CA ASN A 58 7.22 5.29 -10.06
C ASN A 58 6.61 3.87 -10.08
N GLY A 59 5.36 3.75 -9.62
CA GLY A 59 4.64 2.47 -9.57
C GLY A 59 4.91 1.64 -8.32
N SER A 60 5.83 2.06 -7.44
CA SER A 60 6.11 1.32 -6.20
C SER A 60 5.00 1.35 -5.17
N LEU A 61 4.01 2.22 -5.34
CA LEU A 61 2.83 2.32 -4.49
C LEU A 61 1.60 2.54 -5.37
N SER A 62 0.62 1.64 -5.28
CA SER A 62 -0.66 1.81 -5.94
C SER A 62 -1.83 1.68 -4.96
N PHE A 63 -2.90 2.42 -5.26
CA PHE A 63 -4.14 2.46 -4.52
C PHE A 63 -5.26 2.05 -5.47
N GLU A 64 -5.97 0.98 -5.13
CA GLU A 64 -7.10 0.49 -5.90
C GLU A 64 -8.40 0.86 -5.21
N PHE A 65 -9.34 1.40 -5.99
CA PHE A 65 -10.66 1.84 -5.56
C PHE A 65 -11.73 1.02 -6.26
N SER A 66 -12.82 0.74 -5.56
CA SER A 66 -14.04 0.15 -6.09
C SER A 66 -15.20 1.03 -5.69
N VAL A 67 -16.01 1.46 -6.66
CA VAL A 67 -17.12 2.41 -6.43
C VAL A 67 -16.65 3.68 -5.69
N GLY A 68 -15.43 4.15 -6.03
CA GLY A 68 -14.82 5.34 -5.44
C GLY A 68 -14.29 5.18 -4.00
N LYS A 69 -14.23 3.95 -3.49
CA LYS A 69 -13.78 3.62 -2.14
C LYS A 69 -12.50 2.80 -2.17
N LEU A 70 -11.49 3.21 -1.41
CA LEU A 70 -10.22 2.49 -1.31
C LEU A 70 -10.46 1.07 -0.81
N TYR A 71 -10.03 0.06 -1.55
CA TYR A 71 -10.18 -1.34 -1.15
C TYR A 71 -8.87 -2.11 -1.10
N ALA A 72 -7.84 -1.65 -1.82
CA ALA A 72 -6.53 -2.27 -1.78
C ALA A 72 -5.38 -1.27 -1.95
N ILE A 73 -4.24 -1.62 -1.36
CA ILE A 73 -2.97 -0.90 -1.48
C ILE A 73 -1.91 -1.93 -1.84
N THR A 74 -1.18 -1.70 -2.93
CA THR A 74 -0.06 -2.56 -3.35
C THR A 74 1.25 -1.78 -3.24
N VAL A 75 2.28 -2.44 -2.71
CA VAL A 75 3.63 -1.88 -2.58
C VAL A 75 4.62 -2.82 -3.26
N GLU A 76 5.40 -2.26 -4.18
CA GLU A 76 6.52 -2.92 -4.87
C GLU A 76 7.82 -2.16 -4.53
N PRO A 77 8.50 -2.52 -3.43
CA PRO A 77 9.60 -1.71 -2.89
C PRO A 77 10.74 -1.45 -3.88
N ALA A 78 11.02 -2.43 -4.75
CA ALA A 78 12.12 -2.38 -5.71
C ALA A 78 11.92 -1.33 -6.82
N LEU A 79 10.68 -0.91 -7.09
CA LEU A 79 10.39 0.13 -8.10
C LEU A 79 10.68 1.55 -7.59
N SER A 80 10.84 1.71 -6.26
CA SER A 80 11.14 3.00 -5.65
C SER A 80 12.63 3.30 -5.65
N LYS A 81 13.00 4.56 -5.92
CA LYS A 81 14.37 5.05 -5.70
C LYS A 81 14.69 5.24 -4.21
N GLU A 82 13.65 5.31 -3.36
CA GLU A 82 13.83 5.42 -1.92
C GLU A 82 13.63 4.07 -1.25
N LYS A 83 14.41 3.81 -0.19
CA LYS A 83 14.16 2.65 0.67
C LYS A 83 12.74 2.74 1.27
N ILE A 84 11.93 1.71 1.03
CA ILE A 84 10.61 1.51 1.64
C ILE A 84 10.73 0.41 2.69
N GLU A 85 10.46 0.77 3.95
CA GLU A 85 10.38 -0.17 5.05
C GLU A 85 8.91 -0.44 5.35
N ILE A 86 8.51 -1.71 5.40
CA ILE A 86 7.13 -2.11 5.57
C ILE A 86 7.02 -2.91 6.85
N PHE A 87 6.08 -2.51 7.68
CA PHE A 87 5.78 -3.11 8.96
C PHE A 87 4.33 -3.57 8.97
N VAL A 88 4.10 -4.77 9.46
CA VAL A 88 2.76 -5.32 9.68
C VAL A 88 2.69 -5.69 11.16
N ASP A 89 1.69 -5.16 11.87
CA ASP A 89 1.56 -5.31 13.32
C ASP A 89 2.84 -4.93 14.09
N ARG A 90 3.53 -3.89 13.61
CA ARG A 90 4.80 -3.34 14.14
C ARG A 90 6.04 -4.21 13.92
N GLU A 91 5.93 -5.34 13.25
CA GLU A 91 7.08 -6.14 12.87
C GLU A 91 7.46 -5.89 11.41
N ARG A 92 8.76 -5.83 11.15
CA ARG A 92 9.27 -5.49 9.83
C ARG A 92 9.15 -6.69 8.90
N VAL A 93 8.37 -6.53 7.83
CA VAL A 93 8.15 -7.57 6.82
C VAL A 93 8.95 -7.33 5.54
N SER A 94 9.55 -6.16 5.36
CA SER A 94 10.44 -5.87 4.23
C SER A 94 11.92 -6.06 4.58
N GLY A 95 12.70 -6.54 3.61
CA GLY A 95 14.12 -6.87 3.78
C GLY A 95 14.41 -8.30 3.36
N PRO A 96 15.62 -8.81 3.65
CA PRO A 96 15.98 -10.19 3.36
C PRO A 96 15.04 -11.18 4.06
N VAL A 97 14.70 -12.27 3.36
CA VAL A 97 13.81 -13.35 3.86
C VAL A 97 14.25 -13.88 5.24
N GLY A 98 15.55 -13.96 5.52
CA GLY A 98 16.07 -14.42 6.82
C GLY A 98 15.95 -13.42 7.97
N GLU A 99 15.59 -12.16 7.69
CA GLU A 99 15.46 -11.07 8.68
C GLU A 99 14.03 -10.54 8.79
N ALA A 100 13.18 -10.82 7.80
CA ALA A 100 11.81 -10.33 7.73
C ALA A 100 10.85 -11.25 8.51
N ALA A 101 9.91 -10.63 9.24
CA ALA A 101 8.82 -11.32 9.94
C ALA A 101 7.73 -11.77 8.96
N GLN A 102 8.06 -12.70 8.05
CA GLN A 102 7.17 -13.17 6.98
C GLN A 102 5.85 -13.75 7.50
N GLU A 103 5.86 -14.36 8.68
CA GLU A 103 4.68 -14.89 9.35
C GLU A 103 3.59 -13.84 9.58
N ARG A 104 3.94 -12.55 9.63
CA ARG A 104 2.96 -11.45 9.73
C ARG A 104 2.22 -11.17 8.44
N THR A 105 2.67 -11.74 7.34
CA THR A 105 2.01 -11.61 6.03
C THR A 105 1.00 -12.72 5.77
N GLU A 106 0.94 -13.75 6.62
CA GLU A 106 0.02 -14.89 6.48
C GLU A 106 -1.40 -14.63 7.04
N GLN A 107 -1.73 -13.37 7.31
CA GLN A 107 -3.02 -12.98 7.89
C GLN A 107 -4.03 -12.49 6.85
N VAL A 108 -5.30 -12.49 7.22
CA VAL A 108 -6.40 -12.03 6.36
C VAL A 108 -6.16 -10.58 5.93
N GLY A 109 -6.32 -10.33 4.64
CA GLY A 109 -6.16 -9.01 4.05
C GLY A 109 -4.72 -8.63 3.75
N VAL A 110 -3.78 -9.59 3.82
CA VAL A 110 -2.41 -9.42 3.36
C VAL A 110 -2.09 -10.51 2.34
N THR A 111 -1.42 -10.12 1.25
CA THR A 111 -0.80 -11.06 0.31
C THR A 111 0.59 -10.54 0.02
N ALA A 112 1.62 -11.34 0.30
CA ALA A 112 3.00 -10.97 0.07
C ALA A 112 3.69 -11.99 -0.84
N ASN A 113 4.57 -11.51 -1.71
CA ASN A 113 5.45 -12.32 -2.52
C ASN A 113 6.91 -11.97 -2.19
N TYR A 114 7.71 -13.01 -1.96
CA TYR A 114 9.10 -12.91 -1.57
C TYR A 114 9.99 -13.65 -2.58
N GLY A 115 11.05 -12.97 -3.02
CA GLY A 115 12.24 -13.59 -3.61
C GLY A 115 13.32 -13.70 -2.53
N ASP A 116 14.51 -13.18 -2.77
CA ASP A 116 15.52 -12.99 -1.70
C ASP A 116 15.12 -11.91 -0.68
N VAL A 117 14.26 -10.98 -1.12
CA VAL A 117 13.65 -9.91 -0.33
C VAL A 117 12.15 -9.82 -0.67
N LEU A 118 11.39 -9.03 0.08
CA LEU A 118 10.00 -8.71 -0.27
C LEU A 118 9.93 -8.03 -1.65
N GLU A 119 9.26 -8.68 -2.61
CA GLU A 119 9.08 -8.18 -3.97
C GLU A 119 7.80 -7.35 -4.07
N THR A 120 6.70 -7.89 -3.53
CA THR A 120 5.38 -7.25 -3.56
C THR A 120 4.63 -7.56 -2.29
N ILE A 121 3.91 -6.58 -1.74
CA ILE A 121 2.91 -6.81 -0.71
C ILE A 121 1.63 -6.04 -1.03
N ARG A 122 0.50 -6.67 -0.79
CA ARG A 122 -0.83 -6.12 -1.01
C ARG A 122 -1.65 -6.19 0.27
N PHE A 123 -2.22 -5.06 0.65
CA PHE A 123 -3.15 -4.92 1.77
C PHE A 123 -4.55 -4.71 1.22
N THR A 124 -5.55 -5.40 1.77
CA THR A 124 -6.94 -5.22 1.39
C THR A 124 -7.82 -4.90 2.58
N ALA A 125 -8.94 -4.24 2.32
CA ALA A 125 -10.02 -4.10 3.28
C ALA A 125 -10.43 -5.48 3.82
N ARG A 126 -10.84 -5.55 5.09
CA ARG A 126 -11.55 -6.73 5.61
C ARG A 126 -12.84 -6.84 4.82
N ASN A 127 -12.99 -7.91 4.03
CA ASN A 127 -14.15 -8.31 3.21
C ASN A 127 -15.36 -7.35 3.24
N ASN A 128 -15.73 -6.81 2.07
CA ASN A 128 -17.13 -6.47 1.80
C ASN A 128 -17.98 -7.75 1.79
#